data_AF-A0A7X7QIR1-F1
#
_entry.id   AF-A0A7X7QIR1-F1
#
_cell.length_a   1.000
_cell.length_b   1.000
_cell.length_c   1.000
_cell.angle_alpha   90.00
_cell.angle_beta   90.00
_cell.angle_gamma   90.00
#
_symmetry.space_group_name_H-M   'P 1'
#
loop_
_entity.id
_entity.type
_entity.pdbx_description
1 polymer ?
#
loop_
_entity_poly.entity_id
_entity_poly.type
_entity_poly.pdbx_seq_one_letter_code
_entity_poly.pdbx_strand_id
1 'polypeptide(L)'
;MRPKRPMMVVFQKVQSYSTPEYKKIIIALETFGILDESQASSKPLLDAIGDAQIDWDIVLGMVRTVYNRYVKAWQAPCYKERIKSLSKIDEDYFKMESSLEDYSSLKKLPEAELNKISSQLIGQTLLEYLCPSATGVCGALERNKMYSDLTELSFALAQYKAVHRSFPKNLDELKPKYIDAIPLDGFNNDAALIFERKNDGYLLYSVGPNGRDDGGKRLQDDSKCDDIAVMVPIPNK
;
A
#
# COMPACT_ATOMS: atom_id res chain seq x y z
N MET A 1 30.99 5.59 10.97
CA MET A 1 30.75 6.40 12.19
C MET A 1 30.01 7.67 11.78
N ARG A 2 28.72 7.80 12.10
CA ARG A 2 28.01 9.09 12.00
C ARG A 2 28.17 9.84 13.33
N PRO A 3 28.47 11.16 13.32
CA PRO A 3 28.66 11.91 14.54
C PRO A 3 27.32 12.09 15.26
N LYS A 4 27.28 11.78 16.56
CA LYS A 4 26.20 12.19 17.46
C LYS A 4 26.20 13.72 17.52
N ARG A 5 25.16 14.38 17.00
CA ARG A 5 24.92 15.82 17.24
C ARG A 5 24.13 16.00 18.55
N PRO A 6 24.38 17.09 19.28
CA PRO A 6 23.97 17.24 20.68
C PRO A 6 22.50 17.67 20.76
N MET A 7 21.66 16.76 21.23
CA MET A 7 20.19 16.89 21.35
C MET A 7 19.73 17.96 22.39
N MET A 8 20.65 18.71 22.98
CA MET A 8 20.40 19.39 24.27
C MET A 8 20.22 20.92 24.17
N VAL A 9 20.49 21.53 23.01
CA VAL A 9 20.47 23.01 22.90
C VAL A 9 19.18 23.56 22.25
N VAL A 10 18.38 22.70 21.61
CA VAL A 10 17.12 23.12 20.96
C VAL A 10 15.95 23.24 21.96
N PHE A 11 16.05 22.59 23.13
CA PHE A 11 14.99 22.57 24.15
C PHE A 11 14.67 23.93 24.79
N GLN A 12 15.57 24.92 24.72
CA GLN A 12 15.40 26.17 25.48
C GLN A 12 14.71 27.32 24.74
N LYS A 13 14.55 27.25 23.40
CA LYS A 13 13.98 28.38 22.63
C LYS A 13 12.53 28.22 22.20
N VAL A 14 11.96 27.02 22.30
CA VAL A 14 10.54 26.74 21.99
C VAL A 14 9.63 27.07 23.19
N GLN A 15 10.18 27.49 24.34
CA GLN A 15 9.42 27.60 25.57
C GLN A 15 8.39 28.74 25.61
N SER A 16 8.48 29.78 24.77
CA SER A 16 7.78 31.04 25.08
C SER A 16 6.44 31.34 24.39
N TYR A 17 5.95 30.57 23.39
CA TYR A 17 4.73 31.02 22.66
C TYR A 17 3.66 29.98 22.27
N SER A 18 3.77 28.70 22.66
CA SER A 18 2.75 27.69 22.33
C SER A 18 2.29 26.86 23.53
N THR A 19 1.01 26.50 23.54
CA THR A 19 0.39 25.63 24.56
C THR A 19 1.04 24.23 24.53
N PRO A 20 1.04 23.49 25.66
CA PRO A 20 1.77 22.22 25.80
C PRO A 20 1.37 21.15 24.76
N GLU A 21 0.14 21.19 24.25
CA GLU A 21 -0.37 20.26 23.24
C GLU A 21 0.22 20.53 21.84
N TYR A 22 0.36 21.80 21.44
CA TYR A 22 0.88 22.20 20.14
C TYR A 22 2.38 21.91 20.01
N LYS A 23 3.12 22.03 21.13
CA LYS A 23 4.53 21.63 21.21
C LYS A 23 4.74 20.16 20.89
N LYS A 24 3.81 19.27 21.26
CA LYS A 24 3.92 17.83 20.98
C LYS A 24 3.75 17.52 19.49
N ILE A 25 2.91 18.28 18.80
CA ILE A 25 2.66 18.12 17.36
C ILE A 25 3.90 18.58 16.57
N ILE A 26 4.43 19.77 16.85
CA ILE A 26 5.64 20.29 16.17
C ILE A 26 6.84 19.36 16.38
N ILE A 27 7.08 18.92 17.62
CA ILE A 27 8.15 17.96 17.94
C ILE A 27 7.96 16.64 17.18
N ALA A 28 6.72 16.14 17.06
CA ALA A 28 6.46 14.93 16.30
C ALA A 28 6.80 15.14 14.81
N LEU A 29 6.37 16.25 14.21
CA LEU A 29 6.62 16.55 12.81
C LEU A 29 8.12 16.73 12.50
N GLU A 30 8.88 17.39 13.38
CA GLU A 30 10.35 17.49 13.28
C GLU A 30 11.04 16.12 13.46
N THR A 31 10.58 15.31 14.43
CA THR A 31 11.15 13.98 14.72
C THR A 31 10.98 13.00 13.57
N PHE A 32 9.88 13.11 12.81
CA PHE A 32 9.63 12.30 11.61
C PHE A 32 10.27 12.86 10.33
N GLY A 33 11.00 13.99 10.41
CA GLY A 33 11.67 14.61 9.26
C GLY A 33 10.74 15.30 8.27
N ILE A 34 9.49 15.55 8.69
CA ILE A 34 8.44 16.22 7.91
C ILE A 34 8.79 17.70 7.73
N LEU A 35 9.32 18.29 8.79
CA LEU A 35 9.70 19.68 8.87
C LEU A 35 11.16 19.72 9.32
N ASP A 36 12.07 19.72 8.34
CA ASP A 36 13.50 19.83 8.62
C ASP A 36 13.81 21.30 8.94
N GLU A 37 13.92 21.66 10.23
CA GLU A 37 14.36 22.98 10.69
C GLU A 37 15.72 23.41 10.12
N SER A 38 16.54 22.47 9.63
CA SER A 38 17.83 22.76 9.00
C SER A 38 17.69 23.28 7.56
N GLN A 39 16.52 23.10 6.94
CA GLN A 39 16.15 23.77 5.69
C GLN A 39 15.58 25.15 6.01
N ALA A 40 16.31 26.20 5.64
CA ALA A 40 15.90 27.59 5.90
C ALA A 40 14.52 27.97 5.32
N SER A 41 13.99 27.18 4.38
CA SER A 41 12.69 27.37 3.73
C SER A 41 11.48 26.86 4.54
N SER A 42 11.65 25.88 5.44
CA SER A 42 10.56 25.26 6.21
C SER A 42 10.27 25.97 7.54
N LYS A 43 11.24 26.72 8.06
CA LYS A 43 11.13 27.41 9.35
C LYS A 43 10.01 28.46 9.43
N PRO A 44 9.79 29.32 8.42
CA PRO A 44 8.66 30.26 8.44
C PRO A 44 7.30 29.56 8.45
N LEU A 45 7.22 28.36 7.87
CA LEU A 45 6.03 27.52 7.87
C LEU A 45 5.78 26.89 9.24
N LEU A 46 6.84 26.37 9.87
CA LEU A 46 6.81 25.87 11.25
C LEU A 46 6.33 26.93 12.25
N ASP A 47 6.89 28.15 12.16
CA ASP A 47 6.48 29.28 13.00
C ASP A 47 5.00 29.64 12.75
N ALA A 48 4.56 29.69 11.49
CA ALA A 48 3.18 30.02 11.13
C ALA A 48 2.16 28.94 11.55
N ILE A 49 2.54 27.66 11.50
CA ILE A 49 1.70 26.55 11.98
C ILE A 49 1.66 26.52 13.51
N GLY A 50 2.78 26.80 14.18
CA GLY A 50 2.90 26.73 15.63
C GLY A 50 2.06 27.78 16.37
N ASP A 51 1.82 28.92 15.73
CA ASP A 51 0.97 30.00 16.24
C ASP A 51 -0.49 29.91 15.75
N ALA A 52 -0.76 29.10 14.72
CA ALA A 52 -2.09 28.99 14.11
C ALA A 52 -3.05 28.10 14.90
N GLN A 53 -4.31 28.52 14.98
CA GLN A 53 -5.38 27.67 15.51
C GLN A 53 -5.79 26.65 14.44
N ILE A 54 -5.45 25.39 14.67
CA ILE A 54 -5.82 24.28 13.79
C ILE A 54 -7.31 24.00 13.89
N ASP A 55 -7.98 24.06 12.75
CA ASP A 55 -9.36 23.64 12.55
C ASP A 55 -9.38 22.14 12.20
N TRP A 56 -9.74 21.33 13.19
CA TRP A 56 -9.84 19.88 13.03
C TRP A 56 -10.98 19.43 12.12
N ASP A 57 -12.01 20.26 11.88
CA ASP A 57 -13.08 19.91 10.95
C ASP A 57 -12.55 19.93 9.51
N ILE A 58 -11.64 20.85 9.18
CA ILE A 58 -10.92 20.85 7.90
C ILE A 58 -10.07 19.59 7.76
N VAL A 59 -9.24 19.29 8.76
CA VAL A 59 -8.34 18.13 8.76
C VAL A 59 -9.13 16.83 8.60
N LEU A 60 -10.14 16.61 9.45
CA LEU A 60 -10.97 15.40 9.42
C LEU A 60 -11.84 15.34 8.15
N GLY A 61 -12.24 16.48 7.59
CA GLY A 61 -12.92 16.55 6.29
C GLY A 61 -12.05 16.05 5.14
N MET A 62 -10.77 16.41 5.14
CA MET A 62 -9.78 15.91 4.17
C MET A 62 -9.59 14.39 4.33
N VAL A 63 -9.36 13.92 5.56
CA VAL A 63 -9.22 12.49 5.86
C VAL A 63 -10.44 11.70 5.40
N ARG A 64 -11.64 12.15 5.77
CA ARG A 64 -12.90 11.52 5.37
C ARG A 64 -13.02 11.41 3.85
N THR A 65 -12.62 12.45 3.13
CA THR A 65 -12.67 12.48 1.66
C THR A 65 -11.78 11.39 1.06
N VAL A 66 -10.54 11.27 1.53
CA VAL A 66 -9.60 10.24 1.04
C VAL A 66 -10.08 8.84 1.39
N TYR A 67 -10.48 8.61 2.65
CA TYR A 67 -10.95 7.29 3.08
C TYR A 67 -12.22 6.84 2.37
N ASN A 68 -13.16 7.75 2.07
CA ASN A 68 -14.33 7.42 1.25
C ASN A 68 -13.94 6.95 -0.16
N ARG A 69 -12.90 7.55 -0.75
CA ARG A 69 -12.35 7.10 -2.05
C ARG A 69 -11.75 5.71 -1.92
N TYR A 70 -10.99 5.44 -0.85
CA TYR A 70 -10.45 4.10 -0.59
C TYR A 70 -11.57 3.06 -0.45
N VAL A 71 -12.58 3.31 0.38
CA VAL A 71 -13.73 2.40 0.56
C VAL A 71 -14.39 2.09 -0.78
N LYS A 72 -14.62 3.11 -1.61
CA LYS A 72 -15.20 2.93 -2.95
C LYS A 72 -14.29 2.11 -3.87
N ALA A 73 -12.98 2.36 -3.85
CA ALA A 73 -12.02 1.61 -4.65
C ALA A 73 -11.95 0.13 -4.22
N TRP A 74 -12.06 -0.15 -2.92
CA TRP A 74 -12.06 -1.50 -2.36
C TRP A 74 -13.31 -2.32 -2.72
N GLN A 75 -14.44 -1.66 -2.99
CA GLN A 75 -15.69 -2.29 -3.42
C GLN A 75 -15.69 -2.73 -4.89
N ALA A 76 -14.66 -2.39 -5.67
CA ALA A 76 -14.57 -2.87 -7.04
C ALA A 76 -14.49 -4.41 -7.09
N PRO A 77 -15.18 -5.06 -8.05
CA PRO A 77 -15.40 -6.50 -8.05
C PRO A 77 -14.12 -7.33 -8.25
N CYS A 78 -13.17 -6.83 -9.05
CA CYS A 78 -11.95 -7.57 -9.38
C CYS A 78 -10.68 -6.83 -8.98
N TYR A 79 -9.60 -7.60 -8.79
CA TYR A 79 -8.30 -7.09 -8.36
C TYR A 79 -7.78 -5.95 -9.26
N LYS A 80 -7.88 -6.10 -10.59
CA LYS A 80 -7.42 -5.11 -11.55
C LYS A 80 -8.10 -3.75 -11.38
N GLU A 81 -9.42 -3.75 -11.20
CA GLU A 81 -10.19 -2.52 -10.99
C GLU A 81 -9.89 -1.88 -9.63
N ARG A 82 -9.72 -2.71 -8.58
CA ARG A 82 -9.29 -2.24 -7.26
C ARG A 82 -7.93 -1.54 -7.37
N ILE A 83 -6.90 -2.20 -7.90
CA ILE A 83 -5.55 -1.64 -8.01
C ILE A 83 -5.54 -0.39 -8.88
N LYS A 84 -6.19 -0.39 -10.05
CA LYS A 84 -6.29 0.81 -10.89
C LYS A 84 -6.87 2.01 -10.13
N SER A 85 -7.92 1.78 -9.35
CA SER A 85 -8.58 2.83 -8.57
C SER A 85 -7.72 3.30 -7.40
N LEU A 86 -7.07 2.38 -6.70
CA LEU A 86 -6.16 2.67 -5.59
C LEU A 86 -4.90 3.41 -6.04
N SER A 87 -4.25 2.96 -7.13
CA SER A 87 -3.10 3.64 -7.72
C SER A 87 -3.44 5.07 -8.13
N LYS A 88 -4.65 5.31 -8.66
CA LYS A 88 -5.09 6.67 -8.98
C LYS A 88 -5.25 7.54 -7.72
N ILE A 89 -5.73 6.98 -6.62
CA ILE A 89 -5.81 7.71 -5.35
C ILE A 89 -4.40 8.06 -4.85
N ASP A 90 -3.48 7.09 -4.89
CA ASP A 90 -2.09 7.30 -4.50
C ASP A 90 -1.42 8.36 -5.41
N GLU A 91 -1.63 8.33 -6.73
CA GLU A 91 -1.11 9.34 -7.67
C GLU A 91 -1.67 10.75 -7.43
N ASP A 92 -2.99 10.87 -7.22
CA ASP A 92 -3.62 12.16 -6.93
C ASP A 92 -3.09 12.74 -5.61
N TYR A 93 -2.70 11.87 -4.69
CA TYR A 93 -2.12 12.21 -3.41
C TYR A 93 -0.67 12.68 -3.54
N PHE A 94 0.18 11.91 -4.25
CA PHE A 94 1.58 12.30 -4.51
C PHE A 94 1.70 13.61 -5.31
N LYS A 95 0.72 13.94 -6.16
CA LYS A 95 0.68 15.23 -6.89
C LYS A 95 0.23 16.41 -6.03
N MET A 96 -0.20 16.17 -4.79
CA MET A 96 -0.56 17.21 -3.83
C MET A 96 0.66 17.83 -3.12
N GLU A 97 1.87 17.44 -3.53
CA GLU A 97 3.14 18.01 -3.05
C GLU A 97 3.14 19.55 -3.18
N SER A 98 3.52 20.20 -2.09
CA SER A 98 3.17 21.58 -1.74
C SER A 98 3.43 22.62 -2.84
N SER A 99 2.37 23.24 -3.34
CA SER A 99 2.40 24.41 -4.24
C SER A 99 2.82 25.73 -3.56
N LEU A 100 3.47 25.68 -2.40
CA LEU A 100 3.91 26.85 -1.64
C LEU A 100 5.43 26.99 -1.75
N GLU A 101 5.89 27.56 -2.87
CA GLU A 101 7.31 27.84 -3.10
C GLU A 101 7.84 29.01 -2.24
N ASP A 102 6.96 29.85 -1.69
CA ASP A 102 7.34 31.01 -0.87
C ASP A 102 6.51 31.15 0.42
N TYR A 103 6.99 30.51 1.48
CA TYR A 103 6.42 30.59 2.83
C TYR A 103 6.59 31.96 3.50
N SER A 104 7.45 32.85 2.97
CA SER A 104 7.69 34.17 3.57
C SER A 104 6.52 35.13 3.41
N SER A 105 5.70 34.91 2.37
CA SER A 105 4.51 35.69 2.07
C SER A 105 3.32 35.37 2.98
N LEU A 106 3.32 34.23 3.67
CA LEU A 106 2.24 33.81 4.58
C LEU A 106 2.05 34.78 5.75
N LYS A 107 3.13 35.37 6.29
CA LYS A 107 3.08 36.30 7.43
C LYS A 107 2.27 37.58 7.17
N LYS A 108 1.90 37.85 5.91
CA LYS A 108 1.10 39.01 5.51
C LYS A 108 -0.40 38.69 5.38
N LEU A 109 -0.78 37.43 5.48
CA LEU A 109 -2.16 36.99 5.33
C LEU A 109 -2.97 37.24 6.63
N PRO A 110 -4.29 37.45 6.53
CA PRO A 110 -5.17 37.49 7.68
C PRO A 110 -5.09 36.19 8.51
N GLU A 111 -5.28 36.29 9.83
CA GLU A 111 -5.22 35.16 10.76
C GLU A 111 -6.15 34.00 10.37
N ALA A 112 -7.38 34.29 9.95
CA ALA A 112 -8.32 33.27 9.49
C ALA A 112 -7.82 32.49 8.26
N GLU A 113 -7.09 33.15 7.36
CA GLU A 113 -6.52 32.53 6.17
C GLU A 113 -5.28 31.70 6.52
N LEU A 114 -4.45 32.20 7.43
CA LEU A 114 -3.33 31.45 8.03
C LEU A 114 -3.80 30.17 8.72
N ASN A 115 -4.82 30.25 9.58
CA ASN A 115 -5.39 29.09 10.28
C ASN A 115 -5.91 28.04 9.30
N LYS A 116 -6.57 28.47 8.21
CA LYS A 116 -7.05 27.56 7.17
C LYS A 116 -5.89 26.88 6.43
N ILE A 117 -4.87 27.62 6.01
CA ILE A 117 -3.69 27.07 5.33
C ILE A 117 -2.94 26.09 6.24
N SER A 118 -2.69 26.47 7.50
CA SER A 118 -2.04 25.60 8.49
C SER A 118 -2.85 24.32 8.73
N SER A 119 -4.18 24.40 8.80
CA SER A 119 -5.05 23.24 8.94
C SER A 119 -4.99 22.30 7.72
N GLN A 120 -4.98 22.87 6.50
CA GLN A 120 -4.85 22.08 5.28
C GLN A 120 -3.50 21.37 5.19
N LEU A 121 -2.42 22.07 5.55
CA LEU A 121 -1.07 21.51 5.52
C LEU A 121 -0.89 20.41 6.56
N ILE A 122 -1.34 20.59 7.81
CA ILE A 122 -1.35 19.50 8.79
C ILE A 122 -2.19 18.33 8.27
N GLY A 123 -3.34 18.60 7.64
CA GLY A 123 -4.18 17.57 7.05
C GLY A 123 -3.46 16.76 5.96
N GLN A 124 -2.74 17.43 5.05
CA GLN A 124 -1.88 16.78 4.04
C GLN A 124 -0.79 15.96 4.72
N THR A 125 -0.02 16.55 5.62
CA THR A 125 1.04 15.85 6.35
C THR A 125 0.52 14.60 7.07
N LEU A 126 -0.62 14.68 7.76
CA LEU A 126 -1.19 13.52 8.44
C LEU A 126 -1.65 12.45 7.46
N LEU A 127 -2.24 12.83 6.32
CA LEU A 127 -2.59 11.89 5.27
C LEU A 127 -1.34 11.19 4.69
N GLU A 128 -0.22 11.90 4.53
CA GLU A 128 1.03 11.38 3.96
C GLU A 128 1.60 10.26 4.84
N TYR A 129 1.58 10.48 6.14
CA TYR A 129 2.21 9.58 7.11
C TYR A 129 1.28 8.49 7.63
N LEU A 130 -0.03 8.75 7.69
CA LEU A 130 -0.99 7.84 8.30
C LEU A 130 -1.79 7.04 7.27
N CYS A 131 -1.79 7.41 5.99
CA CYS A 131 -2.42 6.58 4.98
C CYS A 131 -1.58 5.31 4.71
N PRO A 132 -2.19 4.12 4.78
CA PRO A 132 -1.49 2.91 4.39
C PRO A 132 -1.22 2.92 2.88
N SER A 133 -0.20 2.19 2.44
CA SER A 133 -0.09 1.81 1.02
C SER A 133 -1.27 0.91 0.66
N ALA A 134 -2.38 1.50 0.26
CA ALA A 134 -3.62 0.76 -0.01
C ALA A 134 -3.43 -0.22 -1.17
N THR A 135 -2.64 0.18 -2.17
CA THR A 135 -2.14 -0.67 -3.26
C THR A 135 -1.33 -1.86 -2.74
N GLY A 136 -0.37 -1.62 -1.83
CA GLY A 136 0.45 -2.67 -1.22
C GLY A 136 -0.36 -3.67 -0.40
N VAL A 137 -1.31 -3.18 0.40
CA VAL A 137 -2.24 -4.03 1.19
C VAL A 137 -3.11 -4.88 0.26
N CYS A 138 -3.70 -4.28 -0.78
CA CYS A 138 -4.52 -5.00 -1.76
C CYS A 138 -3.72 -6.09 -2.48
N GLY A 139 -2.50 -5.78 -2.93
CA GLY A 139 -1.61 -6.75 -3.55
C GLY A 139 -1.22 -7.89 -2.61
N ALA A 140 -0.95 -7.60 -1.33
CA ALA A 140 -0.62 -8.62 -0.34
C ALA A 140 -1.80 -9.56 -0.07
N LEU A 141 -3.01 -9.02 0.05
CA LEU A 141 -4.21 -9.83 0.24
C LEU A 141 -4.49 -10.73 -0.96
N GLU A 142 -4.36 -10.22 -2.18
CA GLU A 142 -4.54 -11.00 -3.40
C GLU A 142 -3.52 -12.15 -3.50
N ARG A 143 -2.24 -11.89 -3.18
CA ARG A 143 -1.21 -12.94 -3.13
C ARG A 143 -1.54 -14.02 -2.12
N ASN A 144 -1.93 -13.64 -0.89
CA ASN A 144 -2.27 -14.59 0.16
C ASN A 144 -3.49 -15.45 -0.23
N LYS A 145 -4.51 -14.82 -0.83
CA LYS A 145 -5.65 -15.54 -1.39
C LYS A 145 -5.19 -16.56 -2.44
N MET A 146 -4.36 -16.13 -3.40
CA MET A 146 -3.88 -17.02 -4.46
C MET A 146 -3.04 -18.18 -3.91
N TYR A 147 -2.17 -17.96 -2.93
CA TYR A 147 -1.45 -19.05 -2.26
C TYR A 147 -2.39 -20.06 -1.61
N SER A 148 -3.44 -19.60 -0.94
CA SER A 148 -4.45 -20.46 -0.33
C SER A 148 -5.21 -21.27 -1.37
N ASP A 149 -5.70 -20.60 -2.41
CA ASP A 149 -6.47 -21.18 -3.52
C ASP A 149 -5.65 -22.27 -4.25
N LEU A 150 -4.37 -22.01 -4.54
CA LEU A 150 -3.48 -23.00 -5.15
C LEU A 150 -3.19 -24.18 -4.22
N THR A 151 -3.04 -23.93 -2.92
CA THR A 151 -2.81 -24.99 -1.93
C THR A 151 -4.01 -25.93 -1.84
N GLU A 152 -5.22 -25.38 -1.82
CA GLU A 152 -6.46 -26.15 -1.83
C GLU A 152 -6.59 -27.01 -3.10
N LEU A 153 -6.35 -26.41 -4.27
CA LEU A 153 -6.32 -27.15 -5.55
C LEU A 153 -5.26 -28.25 -5.55
N SER A 154 -4.09 -28.02 -4.97
CA SER A 154 -3.05 -29.05 -4.85
C SER A 154 -3.50 -30.25 -4.02
N PHE A 155 -4.25 -30.03 -2.93
CA PHE A 155 -4.85 -31.12 -2.16
C PHE A 155 -5.92 -31.86 -2.96
N ALA A 156 -6.79 -31.14 -3.68
CA ALA A 156 -7.79 -31.76 -4.56
C ALA A 156 -7.14 -32.62 -5.66
N LEU A 157 -6.08 -32.13 -6.30
CA LEU A 157 -5.28 -32.87 -7.28
C LEU A 157 -4.63 -34.13 -6.68
N ALA A 158 -4.11 -34.03 -5.47
CA ALA A 158 -3.53 -35.18 -4.76
C ALA A 158 -4.61 -36.24 -4.44
N GLN A 159 -5.79 -35.82 -4.00
CA GLN A 159 -6.91 -36.72 -3.74
C GLN A 159 -7.40 -37.39 -5.02
N TYR A 160 -7.53 -36.65 -6.13
CA TYR A 160 -7.85 -37.20 -7.44
C TYR A 160 -6.84 -38.27 -7.86
N LYS A 161 -5.53 -37.97 -7.76
CA LYS A 161 -4.46 -38.93 -8.10
C LYS A 161 -4.48 -40.18 -7.23
N ALA A 162 -4.82 -40.07 -5.94
CA ALA A 162 -4.89 -41.22 -5.05
C ALA A 162 -5.96 -42.24 -5.51
N VAL A 163 -7.09 -41.75 -6.02
CA VAL A 163 -8.20 -42.59 -6.51
C VAL A 163 -7.96 -43.09 -7.93
N HIS A 164 -7.51 -42.21 -8.83
CA HIS A 164 -7.42 -42.51 -10.27
C HIS A 164 -6.03 -42.90 -10.75
N ARG A 165 -5.05 -42.93 -9.83
CA ARG A 165 -3.62 -43.23 -10.09
C ARG A 165 -2.95 -42.31 -11.12
N SER A 166 -3.61 -41.23 -11.52
CA SER A 166 -3.14 -40.23 -12.47
C SER A 166 -3.76 -38.87 -12.16
N PHE A 167 -3.13 -37.78 -12.60
CA PHE A 167 -3.70 -36.43 -12.50
C PHE A 167 -4.78 -36.20 -13.57
N PRO A 168 -5.78 -35.34 -13.31
CA PRO A 168 -6.85 -35.06 -14.26
C PRO A 168 -6.32 -34.39 -15.53
N LYS A 169 -7.05 -34.46 -16.64
CA LYS A 169 -6.65 -33.80 -17.90
C LYS A 169 -6.78 -32.28 -17.80
N ASN A 170 -7.72 -31.80 -17.00
CA ASN A 170 -7.96 -30.38 -16.71
C ASN A 170 -8.53 -30.22 -15.29
N LEU A 171 -8.55 -28.98 -14.79
CA LEU A 171 -9.03 -28.70 -13.43
C LEU A 171 -10.54 -28.95 -13.25
N ASP A 172 -11.34 -28.93 -14.31
CA ASP A 172 -12.80 -29.13 -14.19
C ASP A 172 -13.18 -30.53 -13.70
N GLU A 173 -12.34 -31.54 -13.95
CA GLU A 173 -12.54 -32.90 -13.44
C GLU A 173 -12.45 -33.01 -11.91
N LEU A 174 -11.95 -31.97 -11.22
CA LEU A 174 -11.95 -31.90 -9.76
C LEU A 174 -13.35 -31.60 -9.20
N LYS A 175 -14.21 -30.94 -9.99
CA LYS A 175 -15.54 -30.54 -9.54
C LYS A 175 -16.59 -31.65 -9.70
N PRO A 176 -17.68 -31.61 -8.90
CA PRO A 176 -17.76 -30.97 -7.59
C PRO A 176 -17.14 -31.86 -6.48
N LYS A 177 -16.62 -33.04 -6.84
CA LYS A 177 -16.29 -34.10 -5.88
C LYS A 177 -15.11 -33.77 -4.97
N TYR A 178 -14.09 -33.11 -5.51
CA TYR A 178 -12.83 -32.82 -4.81
C TYR A 178 -12.73 -31.34 -4.41
N ILE A 179 -13.46 -30.46 -5.10
CA ILE A 179 -13.57 -29.02 -4.82
C ILE A 179 -14.89 -28.49 -5.39
N ASP A 180 -15.50 -27.50 -4.72
CA ASP A 180 -16.79 -26.93 -5.14
C ASP A 180 -16.67 -26.10 -6.44
N ALA A 181 -15.64 -25.27 -6.54
CA ALA A 181 -15.37 -24.41 -7.67
C ALA A 181 -13.87 -24.25 -7.89
N ILE A 182 -13.47 -24.03 -9.15
CA ILE A 182 -12.07 -23.70 -9.46
C ILE A 182 -11.88 -22.19 -9.28
N PRO A 183 -10.94 -21.75 -8.43
CA PRO A 183 -10.65 -20.33 -8.26
C PRO A 183 -10.12 -19.70 -9.56
N LEU A 184 -10.42 -18.43 -9.75
CA LEU A 184 -9.95 -17.62 -10.88
C LEU A 184 -8.67 -16.88 -10.50
N ASP A 185 -7.85 -16.58 -11.50
CA ASP A 185 -6.62 -15.83 -11.35
C ASP A 185 -6.89 -14.32 -11.33
N GLY A 186 -6.99 -13.74 -10.12
CA GLY A 186 -7.20 -12.31 -9.94
C GLY A 186 -6.10 -11.43 -10.57
N PHE A 187 -4.88 -11.96 -10.69
CA PHE A 187 -3.78 -11.25 -11.36
C PHE A 187 -3.89 -11.30 -12.89
N ASN A 188 -4.62 -12.27 -13.42
CA ASN A 188 -4.86 -12.44 -14.85
C ASN A 188 -6.29 -12.06 -15.26
N ASN A 189 -6.83 -10.97 -14.73
CA ASN A 189 -8.20 -10.50 -15.06
C ASN A 189 -9.29 -11.54 -14.79
N ASP A 190 -9.17 -12.30 -13.69
CA ASP A 190 -10.07 -13.39 -13.34
C ASP A 190 -10.15 -14.49 -14.42
N ALA A 191 -9.05 -14.69 -15.17
CA ALA A 191 -8.93 -15.81 -16.10
C ALA A 191 -8.74 -17.15 -15.36
N ALA A 192 -8.80 -18.26 -16.09
CA ALA A 192 -8.49 -19.57 -15.54
C ALA A 192 -7.01 -19.65 -15.12
N LEU A 193 -6.75 -20.36 -14.02
CA LEU A 193 -5.39 -20.74 -13.61
C LEU A 193 -4.74 -21.63 -14.67
N ILE A 194 -3.41 -21.54 -14.79
CA ILE A 194 -2.66 -22.34 -15.75
C ILE A 194 -2.29 -23.67 -15.10
N PHE A 195 -2.75 -24.77 -15.71
CA PHE A 195 -2.50 -26.13 -15.26
C PHE A 195 -1.88 -26.94 -16.39
N GLU A 196 -0.68 -27.46 -16.15
CA GLU A 196 0.04 -28.31 -17.07
C GLU A 196 0.43 -29.62 -16.41
N ARG A 197 0.03 -30.74 -17.00
CA ARG A 197 0.56 -32.04 -16.59
C ARG A 197 2.03 -32.17 -17.01
N LYS A 198 2.87 -32.73 -16.12
CA LYS A 198 4.30 -32.97 -16.36
C LYS A 198 4.64 -34.37 -15.91
N ASN A 199 4.91 -35.32 -16.80
CA ASN A 199 5.29 -36.71 -16.45
C ASN A 199 4.46 -37.26 -15.27
N ASP A 200 5.11 -37.56 -14.13
CA ASP A 200 4.49 -38.08 -12.89
C ASP A 200 3.84 -37.00 -11.99
N GLY A 201 3.63 -35.82 -12.56
CA GLY A 201 3.54 -34.54 -11.88
C GLY A 201 2.64 -33.52 -12.58
N TYR A 202 2.68 -32.28 -12.09
CA TYR A 202 2.04 -31.13 -12.70
C TYR A 202 2.73 -29.81 -12.31
N LEU A 203 2.47 -28.78 -13.10
CA LEU A 203 2.67 -27.38 -12.80
C LEU A 203 1.30 -26.71 -12.74
N LEU A 204 1.04 -25.97 -11.66
CA LEU A 204 -0.18 -25.20 -11.45
C LEU A 204 0.21 -23.79 -11.00
N TYR A 205 -0.24 -22.74 -11.67
CA TYR A 205 0.17 -21.39 -11.31
C TYR A 205 -0.80 -20.27 -11.73
N SER A 206 -0.60 -19.13 -11.07
CA SER A 206 -1.09 -17.79 -11.44
C SER A 206 0.07 -16.96 -12.00
N VAL A 207 -0.24 -16.06 -12.94
CA VAL A 207 0.75 -15.14 -13.58
C VAL A 207 1.34 -14.09 -12.64
N GLY A 208 0.84 -14.04 -11.40
CA GLY A 208 1.43 -13.20 -10.36
C GLY A 208 1.28 -11.68 -10.55
N PRO A 209 1.78 -10.89 -9.59
CA PRO A 209 1.57 -9.45 -9.54
C PRO A 209 2.04 -8.65 -10.76
N ASN A 210 3.03 -9.13 -11.52
CA ASN A 210 3.51 -8.43 -12.70
C ASN A 210 2.57 -8.57 -13.92
N GLY A 211 1.61 -9.50 -13.86
CA GLY A 211 0.58 -9.69 -14.89
C GLY A 211 1.08 -10.27 -16.22
N ARG A 212 2.30 -10.79 -16.26
CA ARG A 212 2.92 -11.47 -17.39
C ARG A 212 3.06 -12.95 -17.04
N ASP A 213 2.77 -13.82 -18.00
CA ASP A 213 3.05 -15.24 -17.85
C ASP A 213 4.56 -15.48 -17.94
N ASP A 214 5.19 -15.80 -16.81
CA ASP A 214 6.61 -16.14 -16.73
C ASP A 214 6.87 -17.65 -16.79
N GLY A 215 5.86 -18.45 -17.18
CA GLY A 215 5.95 -19.90 -17.36
C GLY A 215 6.01 -20.69 -16.05
N GLY A 216 5.43 -20.15 -14.98
CA GLY A 216 5.44 -20.71 -13.63
C GLY A 216 6.70 -20.38 -12.82
N LYS A 217 7.53 -19.42 -13.28
CA LYS A 217 8.78 -19.03 -12.61
C LYS A 217 8.53 -18.03 -11.50
N ARG A 218 9.07 -18.32 -10.32
CA ARG A 218 8.92 -17.48 -9.13
C ARG A 218 10.08 -16.50 -9.03
N LEU A 219 9.96 -15.55 -8.11
CA LEU A 219 11.04 -14.62 -7.73
C LEU A 219 12.33 -15.34 -7.30
N GLN A 220 12.22 -16.57 -6.78
CA GLN A 220 13.39 -17.36 -6.41
C GLN A 220 14.13 -17.97 -7.61
N ASP A 221 13.45 -18.11 -8.76
CA ASP A 221 14.01 -18.68 -9.98
C ASP A 221 14.64 -17.59 -10.86
N ASP A 222 13.99 -16.42 -10.96
CA ASP A 222 14.47 -15.22 -11.64
C ASP A 222 13.89 -13.98 -10.95
N SER A 223 14.72 -12.97 -10.68
CA SER A 223 14.30 -11.74 -9.99
C SER A 223 13.30 -10.89 -10.78
N LYS A 224 13.11 -11.17 -12.08
CA LYS A 224 12.13 -10.50 -12.94
C LYS A 224 10.79 -11.23 -13.03
N CYS A 225 10.69 -12.42 -12.45
CA CYS A 225 9.51 -13.27 -12.51
C CYS A 225 8.80 -13.30 -11.15
N ASP A 226 7.48 -13.31 -11.13
CA ASP A 226 6.72 -13.31 -9.88
C ASP A 226 5.47 -14.20 -9.89
N ASP A 227 5.45 -15.21 -10.77
CA ASP A 227 4.40 -16.21 -10.79
C ASP A 227 4.25 -16.88 -9.43
N ILE A 228 3.01 -17.17 -9.08
CA ILE A 228 2.66 -17.92 -7.89
C ILE A 228 2.37 -19.34 -8.35
N ALA A 229 3.36 -20.22 -8.20
CA ALA A 229 3.31 -21.57 -8.76
C ALA A 229 3.35 -22.67 -7.70
N VAL A 230 2.86 -23.86 -8.05
CA VAL A 230 3.09 -25.12 -7.36
C VAL A 230 3.52 -26.15 -8.40
N MET A 231 4.63 -26.85 -8.13
CA MET A 231 5.14 -27.91 -9.00
C MET A 231 5.29 -29.20 -8.20
N VAL A 232 4.78 -30.28 -8.76
CA VAL A 232 4.87 -31.63 -8.19
C VAL A 232 5.44 -32.56 -9.27
N PRO A 233 6.45 -33.41 -8.99
CA PRO A 233 7.30 -33.33 -7.81
C PRO A 233 8.07 -32.00 -7.76
N ILE A 234 8.52 -31.61 -6.57
CA ILE A 234 9.36 -30.41 -6.42
C ILE A 234 10.68 -30.67 -7.16
N PRO A 235 11.14 -29.79 -8.05
CA PRO A 235 12.43 -29.93 -8.72
C PRO A 235 13.56 -30.08 -7.72
N ASN A 236 14.51 -30.97 -8.01
CA ASN A 236 15.76 -31.01 -7.25
C ASN A 236 16.50 -29.70 -7.49
N LYS A 237 16.78 -28.95 -6.42
CA LYS A 237 17.63 -27.76 -6.44
C LYS A 237 19.10 -28.14 -6.53
#